data_AF-A0A329L0R3-F1
#
_entry.id   AF-A0A329L0R3-F1
#
_cell.length_a   1.000
_cell.length_b   1.000
_cell.length_c   1.000
_cell.angle_alpha   90.00
_cell.angle_beta   90.00
_cell.angle_gamma   90.00
#
_symmetry.space_group_name_H-M   'P 1'
#
loop_
_entity.id
_entity.type
_entity.pdbx_description
1 polymer ?
#
loop_
_entity_poly.entity_id
_entity_poly.type
_entity_poly.pdbx_seq_one_letter_code
_entity_poly.pdbx_strand_id
1 'polypeptide(L)'
;QPQTFDDFLAYWDEMLDRFVPHKTVLYGTGYIRKGIPGPRRIPKPVWKVLSAPLNAYTRLVVVGTLPPQMREVCQLQWDAKKEKRFQRFAATVRALNPLLNRLPVRALYTSWAAAAWERAGVDPRRLHNRPAA
;
A
#
# COMPACT_ATOMS: atom_id res chain seq x y z
N GLN A 1 3.79 22.47 -14.74
CA GLN A 1 2.90 21.39 -14.28
C GLN A 1 2.62 20.50 -15.50
N PRO A 2 2.90 19.18 -15.43
CA PRO A 2 2.76 18.29 -16.59
C PRO A 2 1.33 18.33 -17.14
N GLN A 3 1.18 18.41 -18.46
CA GLN A 3 -0.11 18.57 -19.13
C GLN A 3 -0.70 17.23 -19.59
N THR A 4 0.17 16.22 -19.78
CA THR A 4 -0.22 14.86 -20.13
C THR A 4 0.25 13.86 -19.09
N PHE A 5 -0.28 12.63 -19.15
CA PHE A 5 0.14 11.55 -18.27
C PHE A 5 1.60 11.15 -18.52
N ASP A 6 2.03 11.14 -19.78
CA ASP A 6 3.42 10.81 -20.14
C ASP A 6 4.39 11.88 -19.62
N ASP A 7 4.03 13.17 -19.73
CA ASP A 7 4.80 14.27 -19.12
C ASP A 7 4.87 14.11 -17.60
N PHE A 8 3.79 13.64 -16.97
CA PHE A 8 3.77 13.39 -15.53
C PHE A 8 4.72 12.25 -15.15
N LEU A 9 4.73 11.15 -15.91
CA LEU A 9 5.65 10.04 -15.67
C LEU A 9 7.11 10.47 -15.80
N ALA A 10 7.45 11.23 -16.84
CA ALA A 10 8.80 11.75 -17.04
C ALA A 10 9.24 12.69 -15.89
N TYR A 11 8.37 13.63 -15.52
CA TYR A 11 8.60 14.51 -14.37
C TYR A 11 8.75 13.74 -13.06
N TRP A 12 7.92 12.71 -12.85
CA TRP A 12 7.94 11.88 -11.66
C TRP A 12 9.26 11.12 -11.55
N ASP A 13 9.75 10.53 -12.65
CA ASP A 13 11.04 9.82 -12.68
C ASP A 13 12.21 10.77 -12.40
N GLU A 14 12.24 11.95 -13.02
CA GLU A 14 13.26 12.99 -12.76
C GLU A 14 13.25 13.48 -11.30
N MET A 15 12.07 13.52 -10.67
CA MET A 15 11.94 13.86 -9.25
C MET A 15 12.44 12.72 -8.35
N LEU A 16 12.16 11.46 -8.71
CA LEU A 16 12.65 10.29 -7.97
C LEU A 16 14.17 10.20 -8.00
N ASP A 17 14.80 10.50 -9.13
CA ASP A 17 16.26 10.50 -9.26
C ASP A 17 16.94 11.59 -8.41
N ARG A 18 16.27 12.73 -8.23
CA ARG A 18 16.73 13.82 -7.37
C ARG A 18 16.36 13.61 -5.90
N PHE A 19 15.73 12.50 -5.54
CA PHE A 19 15.29 12.25 -4.17
C PHE A 19 16.47 11.91 -3.26
N VAL A 20 16.82 12.84 -2.35
CA VAL A 20 17.97 12.69 -1.45
C VAL A 20 17.53 12.24 -0.05
N PRO A 21 18.32 11.40 0.65
CA PRO A 21 18.02 11.00 2.02
C PRO A 21 18.11 12.20 3.00
N HIS A 22 16.96 12.67 3.47
CA HIS A 22 16.86 13.65 4.55
C HIS A 22 16.48 13.01 5.89
N LYS A 23 16.94 13.60 7.01
CA LYS A 23 16.66 13.10 8.37
C LYS A 23 15.18 12.90 8.66
N THR A 24 14.31 13.78 8.16
CA THR A 24 12.84 13.68 8.32
C THR A 24 12.26 12.48 7.58
N VAL A 25 12.73 12.23 6.35
CA VAL A 25 12.32 11.08 5.54
C VAL A 25 12.73 9.77 6.21
N LEU A 26 13.98 9.70 6.70
CA LEU A 26 14.49 8.55 7.44
C LEU A 26 13.77 8.34 8.78
N TYR A 27 13.31 9.41 9.43
CA TYR A 27 12.50 9.32 10.64
C TYR A 27 11.11 8.72 10.35
N GLY A 28 10.47 9.14 9.26
CA GLY A 28 9.18 8.58 8.80
C GLY A 28 9.25 7.08 8.51
N THR A 29 10.35 6.62 7.90
CA THR A 29 10.59 5.18 7.68
C THR A 29 11.04 4.43 8.93
N GLY A 30 11.31 5.15 10.03
CA GLY A 30 11.66 4.60 11.33
C GLY A 30 10.59 3.63 11.87
N TYR A 31 9.30 3.88 11.61
CA TYR A 31 8.22 2.96 12.01
C TYR A 31 8.20 1.68 11.18
N ILE A 32 8.56 1.76 9.89
CA ILE A 32 8.68 0.61 8.99
C ILE A 32 9.88 -0.27 9.42
N ARG A 33 10.97 0.35 9.91
CA ARG A 33 12.16 -0.35 10.42
C ARG A 33 11.98 -0.92 11.82
N LYS A 34 11.42 -0.14 12.76
CA LYS A 34 11.32 -0.49 14.19
C LYS A 34 10.09 -1.32 14.55
N GLY A 35 9.06 -1.31 13.70
CA GLY A 35 7.80 -2.01 13.95
C GLY A 35 6.78 -1.13 14.67
N ILE A 36 5.51 -1.56 14.59
CA ILE A 36 4.37 -0.82 15.10
C ILE A 36 4.43 -0.78 16.64
N PRO A 37 4.35 0.42 17.27
CA PRO A 37 4.43 0.54 18.71
C PRO A 37 3.25 -0.18 19.39
N GLY A 38 3.57 -0.89 20.46
CA GLY A 38 2.57 -1.68 21.19
C GLY A 38 1.66 -0.85 22.07
N PRO A 39 0.39 -1.25 22.23
CA PRO A 39 -0.51 -0.63 23.20
C PRO A 39 0.08 -0.74 24.61
N ARG A 40 -0.01 0.34 25.40
CA ARG A 40 0.49 0.38 26.80
C ARG A 40 -0.07 -0.74 27.70
N ARG A 41 -1.22 -1.31 27.34
CA ARG A 41 -1.92 -2.36 28.09
C ARG A 41 -1.44 -3.79 27.79
N ILE A 42 -0.62 -3.99 26.76
CA ILE A 42 -0.15 -5.32 26.35
C ILE A 42 1.33 -5.47 26.75
N PRO A 43 1.72 -6.54 27.47
CA PRO A 43 3.12 -6.81 27.77
C PRO A 43 3.98 -6.88 26.51
N LYS A 44 5.16 -6.25 26.54
CA LYS A 44 6.11 -6.21 25.41
C LYS A 44 6.39 -7.57 24.73
N PRO A 45 6.64 -8.69 25.44
CA PRO A 45 6.91 -9.96 24.78
C PRO A 45 5.69 -10.51 24.03
N VAL A 46 4.49 -10.36 24.60
CA VAL A 46 3.23 -10.75 23.95
C VAL A 46 2.99 -9.90 22.70
N TRP A 47 3.21 -8.58 22.79
CA TRP A 47 3.10 -7.70 21.64
C TRP A 47 4.11 -8.02 20.54
N LYS A 48 5.33 -8.44 20.89
CA LYS A 48 6.36 -8.82 19.90
C LYS A 48 5.89 -9.99 19.02
N VAL A 49 5.20 -10.97 19.60
CA VAL A 49 4.66 -12.12 18.86
C VAL A 49 3.45 -11.70 18.03
N LEU A 50 2.50 -10.96 18.62
CA LEU A 50 1.28 -10.53 17.93
C LEU A 50 1.56 -9.55 16.78
N SER A 51 2.53 -8.65 16.96
CA SER A 51 2.89 -7.66 15.95
C SER A 51 3.82 -8.20 14.87
N ALA A 52 4.44 -9.36 15.05
CA ALA A 52 5.32 -9.96 14.03
C ALA A 52 4.65 -10.11 12.65
N PRO A 53 3.44 -10.72 12.52
CA PRO A 53 2.76 -10.80 11.23
C PRO A 53 2.34 -9.43 10.69
N LEU A 54 1.89 -8.51 11.55
CA LEU A 54 1.48 -7.17 11.16
C LEU A 54 2.67 -6.34 10.65
N ASN A 55 3.82 -6.44 11.32
CA ASN A 55 5.07 -5.80 10.92
C ASN A 55 5.60 -6.41 9.63
N ALA A 56 5.50 -7.73 9.45
CA ALA A 56 5.89 -8.41 8.22
C ALA A 56 5.00 -7.99 7.05
N TYR A 57 3.68 -7.91 7.26
CA TYR A 57 2.71 -7.42 6.27
C TYR A 57 2.99 -5.96 5.90
N THR A 58 3.09 -5.08 6.89
CA THR A 58 3.37 -3.64 6.69
C THR A 58 4.68 -3.46 5.93
N ARG A 59 5.74 -4.17 6.32
CA ARG A 59 7.03 -4.10 5.63
C ARG A 59 6.96 -4.66 4.21
N LEU A 60 6.17 -5.72 3.97
CA LEU A 60 6.03 -6.28 2.62
C LEU A 60 5.21 -5.35 1.72
N VAL A 61 4.07 -4.87 2.19
CA VAL A 61 3.14 -4.08 1.37
C VAL A 61 3.64 -2.65 1.22
N VAL A 62 3.96 -1.96 2.33
CA VAL A 62 4.38 -0.54 2.28
C VAL A 62 5.71 -0.38 1.56
N VAL A 63 6.69 -1.26 1.80
CA VAL A 63 7.97 -1.18 1.06
C VAL A 63 7.80 -1.67 -0.37
N GLY A 64 6.98 -2.71 -0.61
CA GLY A 64 6.70 -3.23 -1.94
C GLY A 64 5.97 -2.26 -2.87
N THR A 65 5.25 -1.28 -2.33
CA THR A 65 4.61 -0.22 -3.11
C THR A 65 5.51 0.99 -3.38
N LEU A 66 6.69 1.08 -2.74
CA LEU A 66 7.62 2.19 -3.00
C LEU A 66 8.39 1.97 -4.31
N PRO A 67 8.67 3.03 -5.09
CA PRO A 67 9.62 2.96 -6.20
C PRO A 67 11.01 2.47 -5.75
N PRO A 68 11.75 1.74 -6.59
CA PRO A 68 13.08 1.23 -6.26
C PRO A 68 14.04 2.31 -5.75
N GLN A 69 14.09 3.47 -6.42
CA GLN A 69 14.95 4.61 -6.05
C GLN A 69 14.68 5.06 -4.61
N MET A 70 13.41 5.15 -4.21
CA MET A 70 13.04 5.54 -2.85
C MET A 70 13.44 4.50 -1.80
N ARG A 71 13.40 3.20 -2.14
CA ARG A 71 13.79 2.13 -1.21
C ARG A 71 15.28 2.23 -0.88
N GLU A 72 16.11 2.49 -1.88
CA GLU A 72 17.56 2.66 -1.72
C GLU A 72 17.86 3.88 -0.84
N VAL A 73 17.27 5.03 -1.16
CA VAL A 73 17.42 6.27 -0.39
C VAL A 73 16.98 6.10 1.07
N CYS A 74 15.87 5.39 1.29
CA CYS A 74 15.36 5.12 2.63
C CYS A 74 16.08 3.97 3.37
N GLN A 75 17.10 3.36 2.75
CA GLN A 75 17.84 2.20 3.26
C GLN A 75 16.92 1.02 3.60
N LEU A 76 15.87 0.82 2.81
CA LEU A 76 14.90 -0.25 2.98
C LEU A 76 15.37 -1.49 2.22
N GLN A 77 15.96 -2.43 2.94
CA GLN A 77 16.50 -3.68 2.40
C GLN A 77 15.41 -4.53 1.73
N TRP A 78 15.43 -4.55 0.39
CA TRP A 78 14.50 -5.28 -0.43
C TRP A 78 15.23 -6.34 -1.27
N ASP A 79 14.85 -7.60 -1.12
CA ASP A 79 15.48 -8.72 -1.82
C ASP A 79 14.50 -9.37 -2.81
N ALA A 80 15.03 -10.17 -3.75
CA ALA A 80 14.23 -10.87 -4.74
C ALA A 80 13.18 -11.83 -4.13
N LYS A 81 13.43 -12.37 -2.93
CA LYS A 81 12.46 -13.24 -2.23
C LYS A 81 11.29 -12.44 -1.66
N LYS A 82 11.51 -11.20 -1.20
CA LYS A 82 10.48 -10.26 -0.76
C LYS A 82 9.67 -9.78 -1.96
N GLU A 83 10.34 -9.45 -3.06
CA GLU A 83 9.66 -9.10 -4.32
C GLU A 83 8.74 -10.23 -4.78
N LYS A 84 9.22 -11.46 -4.85
CA LYS A 84 8.38 -12.62 -5.23
C LYS A 84 7.19 -12.83 -4.30
N ARG A 85 7.36 -12.61 -2.98
CA ARG A 85 6.26 -12.68 -2.00
C ARG A 85 5.25 -11.57 -2.19
N PHE A 86 5.71 -10.34 -2.44
CA PHE A 86 4.86 -9.19 -2.73
C PHE A 86 4.06 -9.40 -4.01
N GLN A 87 4.70 -9.87 -5.08
CA GLN A 87 4.01 -10.16 -6.34
C GLN A 87 2.99 -11.29 -6.20
N ARG A 88 3.29 -12.33 -5.43
CA ARG A 88 2.30 -13.39 -5.09
C ARG A 88 1.13 -12.81 -4.31
N PHE A 89 1.39 -11.97 -3.30
CA PHE A 89 0.34 -11.29 -2.54
C PHE A 89 -0.53 -10.42 -3.46
N ALA A 90 0.08 -9.60 -4.33
CA ALA A 90 -0.63 -8.77 -5.29
C ALA A 90 -1.46 -9.61 -6.27
N ALA A 91 -0.92 -10.73 -6.75
CA ALA A 91 -1.65 -11.67 -7.59
C ALA A 91 -2.85 -12.30 -6.86
N THR A 92 -2.69 -12.67 -5.59
CA THR A 92 -3.81 -13.17 -4.76
C THR A 92 -4.87 -12.10 -4.56
N VAL A 93 -4.48 -10.86 -4.24
CA VAL A 93 -5.44 -9.74 -4.12
C VAL A 93 -6.17 -9.50 -5.44
N ARG A 94 -5.47 -9.51 -6.58
CA ARG A 94 -6.09 -9.40 -7.91
C ARG A 94 -7.05 -10.57 -8.21
N ALA A 95 -6.68 -11.79 -7.85
CA ALA A 95 -7.53 -12.97 -8.01
C ALA A 95 -8.77 -12.94 -7.11
N LEU A 96 -8.71 -12.26 -5.96
CA LEU A 96 -9.86 -12.05 -5.07
C LEU A 96 -10.78 -10.92 -5.54
N ASN A 97 -10.34 -10.05 -6.46
CA ASN A 97 -11.12 -8.91 -6.94
C ASN A 97 -12.52 -9.30 -7.46
N PRO A 98 -12.69 -10.37 -8.28
CA PRO A 98 -14.01 -10.81 -8.72
C PRO A 98 -14.93 -11.24 -7.56
N LEU A 99 -14.38 -11.84 -6.50
CA LEU A 99 -15.15 -12.23 -5.31
C LEU A 99 -15.60 -10.99 -4.54
N LEU A 100 -14.70 -10.02 -4.35
CA LEU A 100 -15.01 -8.75 -3.70
C LEU A 100 -16.08 -7.98 -4.49
N ASN A 101 -16.02 -7.98 -5.81
CA ASN A 101 -17.04 -7.33 -6.66
C ASN A 101 -18.43 -7.93 -6.54
N ARG A 102 -18.57 -9.18 -6.06
CA ARG A 102 -19.88 -9.79 -5.80
C ARG A 102 -20.50 -9.34 -4.48
N LEU A 103 -19.70 -8.80 -3.56
CA LEU A 103 -20.20 -8.33 -2.26
C LEU A 103 -20.99 -7.02 -2.41
N PRO A 104 -22.01 -6.78 -1.56
CA PRO A 104 -22.80 -5.55 -1.61
C PRO A 104 -21.93 -4.32 -1.32
N VAL A 105 -22.29 -3.17 -1.91
CA VAL A 105 -21.54 -1.89 -1.79
C VAL A 105 -21.29 -1.52 -0.33
N ARG A 106 -22.27 -1.76 0.56
CA ARG A 106 -22.18 -1.50 2.00
C ARG A 106 -21.14 -2.35 2.74
N ALA A 107 -20.71 -3.48 2.17
CA ALA A 107 -19.64 -4.32 2.72
C ALA A 107 -18.24 -3.91 2.23
N LEU A 108 -18.15 -3.21 1.09
CA LEU A 108 -16.89 -2.80 0.47
C LEU A 108 -16.51 -1.36 0.84
N TYR A 109 -17.50 -0.50 1.03
CA TYR A 109 -17.32 0.92 1.29
C TYR A 109 -17.80 1.29 2.70
N THR A 110 -17.25 2.36 3.24
CA THR A 110 -17.76 2.97 4.48
C THR A 110 -19.21 3.39 4.32
N SER A 111 -19.95 3.49 5.43
CA SER A 111 -21.39 3.79 5.42
C SER A 111 -21.73 5.09 4.67
N TRP A 112 -20.93 6.14 4.82
CA TRP A 112 -21.13 7.42 4.12
C TRP A 112 -20.91 7.29 2.61
N ALA A 113 -19.92 6.51 2.18
CA ALA A 113 -19.58 6.34 0.77
C ALA A 113 -20.64 5.46 0.10
N ALA A 114 -21.05 4.36 0.75
CA ALA A 114 -22.13 3.52 0.24
C ALA A 114 -23.43 4.31 0.06
N ALA A 115 -23.81 5.13 1.05
CA ALA A 115 -24.98 5.99 0.93
C ALA A 115 -24.85 7.04 -0.18
N ALA A 116 -23.64 7.58 -0.43
CA ALA A 116 -23.40 8.51 -1.52
C ALA A 116 -23.57 7.83 -2.90
N TRP A 117 -23.03 6.62 -3.06
CA TRP A 117 -23.20 5.82 -4.29
C TRP A 117 -24.66 5.44 -4.55
N GLU A 118 -25.38 5.04 -3.49
CA GLU A 118 -26.83 4.76 -3.57
C GLU A 118 -27.62 6.00 -4.00
N ARG A 119 -27.34 7.17 -3.43
CA ARG A 119 -27.98 8.45 -3.83
C ARG A 119 -27.66 8.84 -5.27
N ALA A 120 -26.43 8.60 -5.71
CA ALA A 120 -26.00 8.91 -7.07
C ALA A 120 -26.55 7.90 -8.11
N GLY A 121 -27.09 6.75 -7.67
CA GLY A 121 -27.56 5.68 -8.55
C GLY A 121 -26.42 4.98 -9.32
N VAL A 122 -25.17 5.13 -8.88
CA VAL A 122 -23.98 4.63 -9.58
C VAL A 122 -23.42 3.44 -8.82
N ASP A 123 -23.19 2.32 -9.53
CA ASP A 123 -22.46 1.18 -8.99
C ASP A 123 -20.95 1.34 -9.26
N PRO A 124 -20.14 1.69 -8.24
CA PRO A 124 -18.71 1.94 -8.42
C PRO A 124 -17.95 0.68 -8.89
N ARG A 125 -18.48 -0.51 -8.61
CA ARG A 125 -17.84 -1.79 -8.98
C ARG A 125 -17.83 -1.98 -10.50
N ARG A 126 -18.89 -1.53 -11.20
CA ARG A 126 -19.02 -1.66 -12.66
C ARG A 126 -18.15 -0.68 -13.44
N LEU A 127 -17.85 0.47 -12.83
CA LEU A 127 -17.04 1.54 -13.43
C LEU A 127 -15.55 1.27 -13.33
N HIS A 128 -15.08 0.87 -12.14
CA HIS A 128 -13.65 0.88 -11.83
C HIS A 128 -13.02 -0.51 -11.73
N ASN A 129 -13.79 -1.56 -11.46
CA ASN A 129 -13.27 -2.91 -11.28
C ASN A 129 -13.50 -3.81 -12.49
N ARG A 130 -13.11 -3.33 -13.67
CA ARG A 130 -13.05 -4.17 -14.87
C ARG A 130 -11.81 -5.07 -14.78
N PRO A 131 -11.90 -6.37 -15.12
CA PRO A 131 -10.71 -7.19 -15.28
C PRO A 131 -9.80 -6.53 -16.30
N ALA A 132 -8.50 -6.45 -16.00
CA ALA A 132 -7.51 -6.06 -17.01
C ALA A 132 -7.63 -7.06 -18.18
N ALA A 133 -7.82 -6.52 -19.39
CA ALA A 133 -7.91 -7.30 -20.62
C ALA A 133 -6.59 -8.02 -20.92
#